data_AF-A0A966EKL7-F1
#
_entry.id   AF-A0A966EKL7-F1
#
_cell.length_a   1.000
_cell.length_b   1.000
_cell.length_c   1.000
_cell.angle_alpha   90.00
_cell.angle_beta   90.00
_cell.angle_gamma   90.00
#
_symmetry.space_group_name_H-M   'P 1'
#
loop_
_entity.id
_entity.type
_entity.pdbx_description
1 polymer ?
#
loop_
_entity_poly.entity_id
_entity_poly.type
_entity_poly.pdbx_seq_one_letter_code
_entity_poly.pdbx_strand_id
1 'polypeptide(L)' 'MSDIPPISSDDISIDLNSDDYFMSEAIKEALKAYNMEEVPVGAVIVSDGHIIGRGYNQVETLK' A
#
# COMPACT_ATOMS: atom_id res chain seq x y z
N MET A 1 -7.11 7.17 -31.87
CA MET A 1 -6.19 7.60 -30.81
C MET A 1 -7.01 7.61 -29.53
N SER A 2 -6.61 6.84 -28.53
CA SER A 2 -7.33 6.68 -27.27
C SER A 2 -7.31 8.01 -26.52
N ASP A 3 -8.43 8.72 -26.50
CA ASP A 3 -8.63 9.90 -25.66
C ASP A 3 -8.63 9.45 -24.20
N ILE A 4 -7.43 9.32 -23.64
CA ILE A 4 -7.20 9.27 -22.20
C ILE A 4 -7.49 10.71 -21.73
N PRO A 5 -8.53 10.93 -20.91
CA PRO A 5 -8.79 12.26 -20.37
C PRO A 5 -7.56 12.72 -19.57
N PRO A 6 -7.21 14.02 -19.60
CA PRO A 6 -6.16 14.55 -18.75
C PRO A 6 -6.57 14.27 -17.30
N ILE A 7 -5.81 13.41 -16.63
CA ILE A 7 -5.98 13.18 -15.20
C ILE A 7 -5.65 14.50 -14.53
N SER A 8 -6.68 15.26 -14.16
CA SER A 8 -6.54 16.47 -13.37
C SER A 8 -5.98 16.09 -12.02
N SER A 9 -4.91 16.76 -11.61
CA SER A 9 -4.23 16.61 -10.32
C SER A 9 -5.15 16.78 -9.10
N ASP A 10 -6.40 17.21 -9.32
CA ASP A 10 -7.45 17.43 -8.32
C ASP A 10 -8.25 16.15 -7.98
N ASP A 11 -8.15 15.06 -8.76
CA ASP A 11 -8.75 13.74 -8.44
C ASP A 11 -7.86 12.89 -7.52
N ILE A 12 -6.78 13.49 -7.01
CA ILE A 12 -5.96 12.94 -5.95
C ILE A 12 -6.31 13.72 -4.68
N SER A 13 -7.52 13.50 -4.17
CA SER A 13 -7.88 13.91 -2.82
C SER A 13 -7.19 12.95 -1.83
N ILE A 14 -5.87 13.06 -1.71
CA ILE A 14 -5.09 12.39 -0.66
C ILE A 14 -5.42 13.12 0.63
N ASP A 15 -6.08 12.43 1.55
CA ASP A 15 -6.35 12.93 2.88
C ASP A 15 -5.05 12.74 3.69
N LEU A 16 -4.09 13.65 3.44
CA LEU A 16 -2.66 13.53 3.78
C LEU A 16 -2.38 13.12 5.24
N ASN A 17 -3.26 13.47 6.18
CA ASN A 17 -3.03 13.15 7.60
C ASN A 17 -3.30 11.69 7.97
N SER A 18 -4.21 11.00 7.26
CA SER A 18 -4.55 9.60 7.57
C SER A 18 -3.82 8.65 6.63
N ASP A 19 -3.70 9.03 5.35
CA ASP A 19 -3.05 8.22 4.34
C ASP A 19 -1.56 8.02 4.62
N ASP A 20 -0.84 9.06 5.06
CA ASP A 20 0.58 8.95 5.42
C ASP A 20 0.80 7.96 6.57
N TYR A 21 -0.11 7.94 7.56
CA TYR A 21 -0.05 7.00 8.66
C TYR A 21 -0.24 5.56 8.15
N PHE A 22 -1.30 5.30 7.38
CA PHE A 22 -1.56 3.96 6.83
C PHE A 22 -0.49 3.50 5.84
N MET A 23 0.01 4.41 5.00
CA MET A 23 1.09 4.14 4.05
C MET A 23 2.39 3.82 4.79
N SER A 24 2.71 4.50 5.89
CA SER A 24 3.87 4.17 6.71
C SER A 24 3.79 2.75 7.28
N GLU A 25 2.60 2.30 7.65
CA GLU A 25 2.37 0.93 8.13
C GLU A 25 2.51 -0.09 7.00
N ALA A 26 2.06 0.22 5.77
CA ALA A 26 2.27 -0.62 4.60
C ALA A 26 3.76 -0.74 4.22
N ILE A 27 4.52 0.36 4.30
CA ILE A 27 5.97 0.37 4.05
C ILE A 27 6.71 -0.51 5.07
N LYS A 28 6.30 -0.49 6.35
CA LYS A 28 6.87 -1.39 7.37
C LYS A 28 6.70 -2.85 7.00
N GLU A 29 5.55 -3.24 6.45
CA GLU A 29 5.32 -4.60 5.97
C GLU A 29 6.19 -4.91 4.72
N ALA A 30 6.30 -3.98 3.77
CA ALA A 30 7.17 -4.13 2.60
C ALA A 30 8.65 -4.36 2.98
N LEU A 31 9.13 -3.66 4.02
CA LEU A 31 10.48 -3.84 4.56
C LEU A 31 10.68 -5.24 5.17
N LYS A 32 9.65 -5.87 5.73
CA LYS A 32 9.75 -7.25 6.21
C LYS A 32 9.95 -8.22 5.04
N ALA A 33 9.17 -8.05 3.96
CA ALA A 33 9.34 -8.84 2.75
C ALA A 33 10.75 -8.66 2.17
N TYR A 34 11.26 -7.43 2.13
CA TYR A 34 12.63 -7.14 1.71
C TYR A 34 13.68 -7.90 2.54
N ASN A 35 13.54 -7.90 3.87
CA ASN A 35 14.45 -8.61 4.77
C ASN A 35 14.35 -10.14 4.63
N MET A 36 13.24 -10.64 4.09
CA MET A 36 13.01 -12.06 3.80
C MET A 36 13.43 -12.43 2.36
N GLU A 37 14.14 -11.52 1.65
CA GLU A 37 14.53 -11.67 0.24
C GLU A 37 13.33 -11.84 -0.72
N GLU A 38 12.14 -11.42 -0.29
CA GLU A 38 10.91 -11.44 -1.09
C GLU A 38 10.68 -10.07 -1.78
N VAL A 39 9.74 -10.04 -2.75
CA VAL A 39 9.42 -8.77 -3.43
C VAL A 39 8.86 -7.78 -2.39
N PRO A 40 9.44 -6.58 -2.25
CA PRO A 40 9.15 -5.64 -1.17
C PRO A 40 7.80 -4.94 -1.38
N VAL A 41 6.72 -5.67 -1.14
CA VAL A 41 5.34 -5.19 -1.26
C VAL A 41 4.66 -5.41 0.08
N GLY A 42 4.03 -4.34 0.58
CA GLY A 42 3.25 -4.33 1.81
C GLY A 42 1.89 -3.69 1.57
N ALA A 43 0.88 -4.19 2.26
CA ALA A 43 -0.49 -3.74 2.15
C ALA A 43 -1.15 -3.67 3.53
N VAL A 44 -2.03 -2.69 3.71
CA VAL A 44 -2.85 -2.54 4.91
C VAL A 44 -4.31 -2.38 4.50
N ILE A 45 -5.22 -2.99 5.28
CA ILE A 45 -6.65 -2.86 5.12
C ILE A 45 -7.15 -1.99 6.26
N VAL A 46 -7.78 -0.86 5.90
CA VAL A 46 -8.35 0.11 6.84
C VAL A 46 -9.87 0.03 6.77
N SER A 47 -10.51 -0.06 7.94
CA SER A 47 -11.95 0.02 8.09
C SER A 47 -12.25 0.92 9.28
N ASP A 48 -13.18 1.86 9.09
CA ASP A 48 -13.62 2.78 10.15
C ASP A 48 -12.45 3.55 10.82
N GLY A 49 -11.47 3.98 10.02
CA GLY A 49 -10.28 4.70 10.50
C GLY A 49 -9.25 3.85 11.24
N HIS A 50 -9.42 2.52 11.29
CA HIS A 50 -8.53 1.60 11.98
C HIS A 50 -7.98 0.53 11.03
N ILE A 51 -6.74 0.13 11.22
CA ILE A 51 -6.14 -0.96 10.44
C ILE A 51 -6.69 -2.30 10.96
N ILE A 52 -7.43 -3.01 10.12
CA ILE A 52 -8.00 -4.33 10.43
C ILE A 52 -7.18 -5.49 9.86
N GLY A 53 -6.22 -5.19 8.98
CA GLY A 53 -5.37 -6.21 8.36
C GLY A 53 -4.07 -5.62 7.85
N ARG A 54 -2.99 -6.39 7.95
CA ARG A 54 -1.65 -6.07 7.45
C ARG A 54 -1.12 -7.30 6.74
N GLY A 55 -0.46 -7.10 5.62
CA GLY A 55 0.15 -8.18 4.86
C GLY A 55 1.39 -7.69 4.14
N TYR A 56 2.34 -8.59 3.98
CA TYR A 56 3.46 -8.42 3.07
C TYR A 56 3.45 -9.57 2.09
N ASN A 57 4.10 -9.37 0.95
CA ASN A 57 4.17 -10.39 -0.07
C ASN A 57 5.02 -11.58 0.40
N GLN A 58 4.46 -12.79 0.29
CA GLN A 58 5.06 -14.07 0.66
C GLN A 58 5.04 -15.01 -0.55
N VAL A 59 6.14 -15.06 -1.31
CA VAL A 59 6.26 -15.83 -2.56
C VAL A 59 6.89 -17.19 -2.30
N GLU A 60 7.89 -17.28 -1.42
CA GLU A 60 8.68 -18.51 -1.22
C GLU A 60 8.07 -19.45 -0.18
N THR A 61 7.11 -18.99 0.65
CA THR A 61 6.51 -19.80 1.73
C THR A 61 5.28 -20.61 1.30
N LEU A 62 4.85 -20.52 0.04
CA LEU A 62 3.69 -21.24 -0.52
C LEU A 62 4.08 -22.45 -1.39
N LYS A 63 5.24 -23.09 -1.12
CA LYS A 63 5.57 -24.41 -1.68
C LYS A 63 4.93 -25.54 -0.87
#